data_AF-A0A6J1W9L7-F1
#
_entry.id   AF-A0A6J1W9L7-F1
#
_cell.length_a   1.000
_cell.length_b   1.000
_cell.length_c   1.000
_cell.angle_alpha   90.00
_cell.angle_beta   90.00
_cell.angle_gamma   90.00
#
_symmetry.space_group_name_H-M   'P 1'
#
loop_
_entity.id
_entity.type
_entity.pdbx_description
1 polymer ?
#
loop_
_entity_poly.entity_id
_entity_poly.type
_entity_poly.pdbx_seq_one_letter_code
_entity_poly.pdbx_strand_id
1 'polypeptide(L)'
;MYDRNIFVFGSKTCTNVAQETLSSLPLELLWKIFSYLDNTSLRNATKAYKKWHRIIASNKKLRNRLNFFELVIKVGSESMAQFYKRNKRMLKRKKLRNYLPTGECTVGVTRSITFKKRSGDDLVIHTKRFKLF
;
A
#
# COMPACT_ATOMS: atom_id res chain seq x y z
N MET A 1 28.17 -36.79 10.82
CA MET A 1 29.47 -37.28 11.32
C MET A 1 30.40 -37.33 10.11
N TYR A 2 31.30 -36.38 9.85
CA TYR A 2 32.28 -35.74 10.73
C TYR A 2 32.36 -34.22 10.52
N ASP A 3 32.36 -33.49 11.63
CA ASP A 3 32.74 -32.07 11.71
C ASP A 3 34.26 -31.94 11.53
N ARG A 4 34.70 -31.16 10.54
CA ARG A 4 36.08 -30.68 10.44
C ARG A 4 36.10 -29.18 10.70
N ASN A 5 36.00 -28.82 11.97
CA ASN A 5 36.29 -27.47 12.44
C ASN A 5 37.78 -27.41 12.80
N ILE A 6 38.56 -26.69 11.99
CA ILE A 6 39.96 -26.39 12.29
C ILE A 6 39.96 -25.29 13.36
N PHE A 7 40.50 -25.60 14.53
CA PHE A 7 40.74 -24.64 15.60
C PHE A 7 42.11 -23.99 15.42
N VAL A 8 42.12 -22.72 15.01
CA VAL A 8 43.29 -21.85 15.15
C VAL A 8 43.03 -20.93 16.34
N PHE A 9 44.01 -20.86 17.24
CA PHE A 9 44.00 -20.05 18.47
C PHE A 9 43.41 -18.65 18.24
N GLY A 10 42.35 -18.32 18.99
CA GLY A 10 42.04 -16.93 19.34
C GLY A 10 40.90 -16.21 18.64
N SER A 11 40.25 -16.75 17.60
CA SER A 11 38.94 -16.21 17.20
C SER A 11 38.09 -17.23 16.44
N LYS A 12 36.85 -17.43 16.91
CA LYS A 12 35.83 -18.16 16.15
C LYS A 12 35.41 -17.28 14.98
N THR A 13 36.10 -17.37 13.84
CA THR A 13 35.59 -16.78 12.59
C THR A 13 34.67 -17.79 11.90
N CYS A 14 33.49 -18.01 12.48
CA CYS A 14 32.38 -18.64 11.77
C CYS A 14 31.14 -17.72 11.80
N THR A 15 30.96 -17.04 10.67
CA THR A 15 29.68 -16.92 9.94
C THR A 15 28.47 -16.38 10.70
N ASN A 16 28.21 -15.06 10.61
CA ASN A 16 26.87 -14.42 10.58
C ASN A 16 26.87 -12.87 10.66
N VAL A 17 27.98 -12.17 10.39
CA VAL A 17 28.05 -10.70 10.59
C VAL A 17 27.34 -9.89 9.48
N ALA A 18 26.99 -10.51 8.34
CA ALA A 18 26.48 -9.79 7.18
C ALA A 18 25.01 -9.33 7.28
N GLN A 19 24.17 -9.94 8.13
CA GLN A 19 22.75 -9.57 8.21
C GLN A 19 22.46 -8.35 9.11
N GLU A 20 23.38 -8.01 10.02
CA GLU A 20 23.12 -6.97 11.02
C GLU A 20 23.61 -5.58 10.60
N THR A 21 24.56 -5.49 9.67
CA THR A 21 25.19 -4.22 9.26
C THR A 21 24.21 -3.25 8.61
N LEU A 22 23.23 -3.74 7.83
CA LEU A 22 22.24 -2.85 7.21
C LEU A 22 21.12 -2.46 8.18
N SER A 23 20.93 -3.24 9.24
CA SER A 23 19.90 -3.03 10.26
C SER A 23 20.32 -2.09 11.38
N SER A 24 21.62 -1.84 11.52
CA SER A 24 22.25 -0.97 12.53
C SER A 24 22.42 0.48 12.07
N LEU A 25 22.20 0.77 10.78
CA LEU A 25 22.24 2.15 10.27
C LEU A 25 21.07 3.00 10.80
N PRO A 26 21.31 4.31 11.02
CA PRO A 26 20.26 5.30 11.20
C PRO A 26 19.19 5.24 10.11
N LEU A 27 17.95 5.52 10.50
CA LEU A 27 16.78 5.40 9.63
C LEU A 27 16.87 6.34 8.42
N GLU A 28 17.46 7.51 8.59
CA GLU A 28 17.66 8.53 7.57
C GLU A 28 18.60 8.03 6.47
N LEU A 29 19.69 7.36 6.84
CA LEU A 29 20.63 6.77 5.90
C LEU A 29 19.98 5.63 5.12
N LEU A 30 19.18 4.80 5.80
CA LEU A 30 18.44 3.74 5.14
C LEU A 30 17.44 4.28 4.13
N TRP A 31 16.70 5.34 4.45
CA TRP A 31 15.83 6.00 3.48
C TRP A 31 16.60 6.58 2.30
N LYS A 32 17.78 7.14 2.54
CA LYS A 32 18.64 7.65 1.47
C LYS A 32 19.12 6.52 0.55
N ILE A 33 19.55 5.39 1.10
CA ILE A 33 19.92 4.19 0.33
C ILE A 33 18.74 3.71 -0.51
N PHE A 34 17.56 3.53 0.09
CA PHE A 34 16.36 3.12 -0.65
C PHE A 34 15.90 4.15 -1.69
N SER A 35 16.25 5.43 -1.52
CA SER A 35 15.90 6.47 -2.50
C SER A 35 16.67 6.33 -3.81
N TYR A 36 17.90 5.78 -3.77
CA TYR A 36 18.72 5.53 -4.95
C TYR A 36 18.32 4.28 -5.73
N LEU A 37 17.51 3.40 -5.14
CA LEU A 37 17.00 2.23 -5.86
C LEU A 37 16.03 2.67 -6.97
N ASP A 38 16.05 1.94 -8.09
CA ASP A 38 15.03 1.98 -9.12
C ASP A 38 13.70 1.38 -8.61
N ASN A 39 12.61 1.58 -9.35
CA ASN A 39 11.28 1.18 -8.88
C ASN A 39 11.16 -0.35 -8.71
N THR A 40 11.82 -1.10 -9.59
CA THR A 40 11.89 -2.56 -9.60
C THR A 40 12.67 -3.09 -8.40
N SER A 41 13.90 -2.62 -8.15
CA SER A 41 14.67 -3.08 -6.99
C SER A 41 14.05 -2.61 -5.68
N LEU A 42 13.43 -1.43 -5.64
CA LEU A 42 12.69 -0.96 -4.46
C LEU A 42 11.52 -1.91 -4.12
N ARG A 43 10.78 -2.40 -5.12
CA ARG A 43 9.71 -3.39 -4.93
C ARG A 43 10.27 -4.75 -4.50
N ASN A 44 11.43 -5.15 -5.01
CA ASN A 44 12.05 -6.41 -4.59
C ASN A 44 12.56 -6.31 -3.15
N ALA A 45 13.14 -5.17 -2.75
CA ALA A 45 13.58 -4.91 -1.39
C ALA A 45 12.44 -5.02 -0.36
N THR A 46 11.23 -4.55 -0.69
CA THR A 46 10.09 -4.73 0.22
C THR A 46 9.64 -6.18 0.40
N LYS A 47 9.88 -7.03 -0.61
CA LYS A 47 9.56 -8.47 -0.52
C LYS A 47 10.66 -9.28 0.15
N ALA A 48 11.92 -8.86 -0.02
CA ALA A 48 13.09 -9.56 0.51
C ALA A 48 13.10 -9.61 2.04
N TYR A 49 12.72 -8.52 2.72
CA TYR A 49 12.77 -8.46 4.18
C TYR A 49 11.65 -7.60 4.79
N LYS A 50 10.93 -8.17 5.77
CA LYS A 50 9.80 -7.50 6.44
C LYS A 50 10.21 -6.19 7.13
N LYS A 51 11.43 -6.08 7.68
CA LYS A 51 11.92 -4.84 8.29
C LYS A 51 12.12 -3.74 7.24
N TRP A 52 12.67 -4.08 6.07
CA TRP A 52 12.84 -3.12 4.97
C TRP A 52 11.49 -2.63 4.45
N HIS A 53 10.49 -3.51 4.36
CA HIS A 53 9.13 -3.07 4.07
C HIS A 53 8.63 -2.01 5.07
N ARG A 54 8.82 -2.24 6.38
CA ARG A 54 8.42 -1.27 7.42
C ARG A 54 9.19 0.06 7.29
N ILE A 55 10.50 0.02 7.04
CA ILE A 55 11.35 1.19 6.85
C ILE A 55 10.94 1.98 5.60
N ILE A 56 10.67 1.31 4.48
CA ILE A 56 10.24 1.94 3.23
C ILE A 56 8.83 2.55 3.40
N ALA A 57 7.94 1.85 4.10
CA ALA A 57 6.57 2.30 4.34
C ALA A 57 6.45 3.47 5.33
N SER A 58 7.41 3.64 6.23
CA SER A 58 7.46 4.77 7.17
C SER A 58 7.84 6.08 6.47
N ASN A 59 8.58 6.03 5.36
CA ASN A 59 8.89 7.22 4.57
C ASN A 59 7.79 7.53 3.54
N LYS A 60 7.19 8.72 3.64
CA LYS A 60 6.10 9.15 2.74
C LYS A 60 6.52 9.19 1.26
N LYS A 61 7.74 9.62 0.94
CA LYS A 61 8.21 9.73 -0.46
C LYS A 61 8.39 8.34 -1.07
N LEU A 62 9.10 7.44 -0.38
CA LEU A 62 9.32 6.07 -0.85
C LEU A 62 8.02 5.29 -0.98
N ARG A 63 7.12 5.38 0.02
CA ARG A 63 5.80 4.76 -0.02
C ARG A 63 4.96 5.24 -1.20
N ASN A 64 4.93 6.55 -1.45
CA ASN A 64 4.17 7.11 -2.57
C ASN A 64 4.73 6.66 -3.92
N ARG A 65 6.05 6.55 -4.03
CA ARG A 65 6.75 6.06 -5.23
C ARG A 65 6.41 4.59 -5.49
N LEU A 66 6.46 3.75 -4.46
CA LEU A 66 6.09 2.33 -4.55
C LEU A 66 4.61 2.15 -4.91
N ASN A 67 3.71 2.87 -4.25
CA ASN A 67 2.27 2.83 -4.55
C ASN A 67 1.97 3.26 -5.99
N PHE A 68 2.67 4.28 -6.49
CA PHE A 68 2.53 4.71 -7.88
C PHE A 68 3.01 3.63 -8.84
N PHE A 69 4.18 3.04 -8.58
CA PHE A 69 4.70 1.95 -9.41
C PHE A 69 3.76 0.73 -9.44
N GLU A 70 3.18 0.33 -8.31
CA GLU A 70 2.18 -0.73 -8.28
C GLU A 70 0.91 -0.37 -9.06
N LEU A 71 0.49 0.91 -9.03
CA LEU A 71 -0.62 1.38 -9.84
C LEU A 71 -0.30 1.31 -11.34
N VAL A 72 0.92 1.69 -11.74
CA VAL A 72 1.38 1.57 -13.13
C VAL A 72 1.32 0.12 -13.58
N ILE A 73 1.80 -0.83 -12.76
CA ILE A 73 1.72 -2.27 -13.09
C ILE A 73 0.27 -2.73 -13.23
N LYS A 74 -0.62 -2.33 -12.33
CA LYS A 74 -2.04 -2.73 -12.36
C LYS A 74 -2.79 -2.20 -13.58
N VAL A 75 -2.47 -0.98 -13.99
CA VAL A 75 -3.16 -0.31 -15.10
C VAL A 75 -2.47 -0.59 -16.43
N GLY A 76 -1.22 -1.04 -16.42
CA GLY A 76 -0.42 -1.34 -17.60
C GLY A 76 0.18 -0.12 -18.30
N SER A 77 -0.06 1.10 -17.80
CA SER A 77 0.44 2.33 -18.41
C SER A 77 0.67 3.44 -17.37
N GLU A 78 1.78 4.16 -17.54
CA GLU A 78 2.11 5.30 -16.68
C GLU A 78 1.15 6.48 -16.90
N SER A 79 0.77 6.77 -18.14
CA SER A 79 -0.15 7.87 -18.46
C SER A 79 -1.51 7.66 -17.81
N MET A 80 -2.02 6.43 -17.83
CA MET A 80 -3.27 6.08 -17.17
C MET A 80 -3.14 6.13 -15.64
N ALA A 81 -2.03 5.66 -15.06
CA ALA A 81 -1.79 5.77 -13.62
C ALA A 81 -1.76 7.25 -13.16
N GLN A 82 -1.15 8.15 -13.94
CA GLN A 82 -1.18 9.58 -13.69
C GLN A 82 -2.59 10.16 -13.79
N PHE A 83 -3.36 9.76 -14.81
CA PHE A 83 -4.77 10.13 -14.96
C PHE A 83 -5.59 9.74 -13.72
N TYR A 84 -5.47 8.49 -13.25
CA TYR A 84 -6.14 8.03 -12.04
C TYR A 84 -5.73 8.83 -10.80
N LYS A 85 -4.43 9.14 -10.66
CA LYS A 85 -3.91 9.94 -9.53
C LYS A 85 -4.49 11.35 -9.53
N ARG A 86 -4.53 12.02 -10.68
CA ARG A 86 -5.09 13.38 -10.85
C ARG A 86 -6.61 13.39 -10.64
N ASN A 87 -7.32 12.42 -11.19
CA ASN A 87 -8.79 12.37 -11.17
C ASN A 87 -9.40 11.64 -9.98
N LYS A 88 -8.59 11.20 -9.01
CA LYS A 88 -9.07 10.46 -7.82
C LYS A 88 -10.19 11.18 -7.07
N ARG A 89 -10.12 12.52 -6.97
CA ARG A 89 -11.17 13.33 -6.30
C ARG A 89 -12.46 13.40 -7.14
N MET A 90 -12.35 13.51 -8.46
CA MET A 90 -13.49 13.55 -9.37
C MET A 90 -14.21 12.19 -9.43
N LEU A 91 -13.46 11.09 -9.49
CA LEU A 91 -14.01 9.74 -9.45
C LEU A 91 -14.74 9.46 -8.13
N LYS A 92 -14.21 9.94 -6.99
CA LYS A 92 -14.91 9.85 -5.70
C LYS A 92 -16.22 10.63 -5.68
N ARG A 93 -16.22 11.85 -6.21
CA ARG A 93 -17.43 12.68 -6.32
C ARG A 93 -18.49 12.06 -7.24
N LYS A 94 -18.08 11.45 -8.36
CA LYS A 94 -18.98 10.71 -9.26
C LYS A 94 -19.56 9.46 -8.59
N LYS A 95 -18.75 8.67 -7.86
CA LYS A 95 -19.23 7.49 -7.10
C LYS A 95 -20.14 7.80 -5.90
N LEU A 96 -20.08 9.02 -5.37
CA LEU A 96 -20.94 9.47 -4.26
C LEU A 96 -22.31 9.96 -4.72
N ARG A 97 -22.49 10.20 -6.02
CA ARG A 97 -23.79 10.56 -6.56
C ARG A 97 -24.55 9.28 -6.87
N ASN A 98 -25.69 9.11 -6.20
CA ASN A 98 -26.70 8.12 -6.53
C ASN A 98 -27.38 8.56 -7.84
N TYR A 99 -26.74 8.33 -8.98
CA TYR A 99 -27.39 8.45 -10.28
C TYR A 99 -27.76 7.06 -10.77
N LEU A 100 -28.96 6.93 -11.33
CA LEU A 100 -29.29 5.79 -12.16
C LEU A 100 -28.47 5.88 -13.45
N PRO A 101 -27.79 4.82 -13.90
CA PRO A 101 -27.15 4.80 -15.20
C PRO A 101 -28.22 4.94 -16.30
N THR A 102 -27.91 5.71 -17.34
CA THR A 102 -28.81 6.00 -18.45
C THR A 102 -29.21 4.70 -19.15
N GLY A 103 -30.52 4.38 -19.14
CA GLY A 103 -31.08 3.18 -19.78
C GLY A 103 -31.51 2.06 -18.83
N GLU A 104 -31.24 2.15 -17.52
CA GLU A 104 -31.76 1.20 -16.53
C GLU A 104 -33.04 1.75 -15.87
N CYS A 105 -34.19 1.09 -16.10
CA CYS A 105 -35.47 1.42 -15.46
C CYS A 105 -35.70 0.69 -14.12
N THR A 106 -34.79 -0.22 -13.73
CA THR A 106 -34.94 -1.03 -12.53
C THR A 106 -34.00 -0.55 -11.42
N VAL A 107 -34.59 -0.13 -10.31
CA VAL A 107 -33.88 0.45 -9.17
C VAL A 107 -33.39 -0.67 -8.26
N GLY A 108 -32.10 -0.99 -8.30
CA GLY A 108 -31.46 -1.84 -7.29
C GLY A 108 -31.37 -1.09 -5.95
N VAL A 109 -31.90 -1.67 -4.87
CA VAL A 109 -31.84 -1.10 -3.51
C VAL A 109 -30.37 -0.92 -3.11
N THR A 110 -29.88 0.32 -3.08
CA THR A 110 -28.50 0.60 -2.67
C THR A 110 -28.45 1.37 -1.36
N ARG A 111 -27.89 0.67 -0.36
CA ARG A 111 -27.35 1.13 0.94
C ARG A 111 -28.39 1.46 2.04
N SER A 112 -28.46 0.56 3.02
CA SER A 112 -28.86 0.90 4.39
C SER A 112 -27.77 1.78 5.01
N ILE A 113 -28.16 2.93 5.55
CA ILE A 113 -27.30 3.72 6.44
C ILE A 113 -27.78 3.41 7.85
N THR A 114 -26.98 2.67 8.60
CA THR A 114 -27.23 2.39 10.02
C THR A 114 -26.66 3.54 10.86
N PHE A 115 -27.53 4.26 11.56
CA PHE A 115 -27.13 5.23 12.58
C PHE A 115 -27.27 4.58 13.95
N LYS A 116 -26.16 4.38 14.67
CA LYS A 116 -26.21 3.98 16.07
C LYS A 116 -26.55 5.20 16.94
N LYS A 117 -27.77 5.30 17.44
CA LYS A 117 -28.06 6.13 18.61
C LYS A 117 -27.77 5.33 19.88
N ARG A 118 -27.28 6.02 20.92
CA ARG A 118 -27.13 5.44 22.26
C ARG A 118 -28.54 5.01 22.72
N SER A 119 -28.67 3.74 23.10
CA SER A 119 -29.89 3.00 23.43
C SER A 119 -30.68 2.42 22.25
N GLY A 120 -30.33 1.16 21.93
CA GLY A 120 -31.33 0.11 21.72
C GLY A 120 -31.75 -0.19 20.29
N ASP A 121 -32.16 0.80 19.51
CA ASP A 121 -32.83 0.54 18.22
C ASP A 121 -32.04 1.06 17.02
N ASP A 122 -31.69 0.13 16.13
CA ASP A 122 -31.08 0.43 14.83
C ASP A 122 -32.15 1.04 13.90
N LEU A 123 -32.11 2.36 13.73
CA LEU A 123 -32.96 3.04 12.76
C LEU A 123 -32.40 2.85 11.34
N VAL A 124 -33.05 2.03 10.52
CA VAL A 124 -32.72 1.86 9.09
C VAL A 124 -33.51 2.88 8.27
N ILE A 125 -32.86 3.97 7.85
CA ILE A 125 -33.48 4.97 6.97
C ILE A 125 -33.20 4.61 5.51
N HIS A 126 -34.23 4.21 4.77
CA HIS A 126 -34.17 4.07 3.31
C HIS A 126 -34.43 5.42 2.63
N THR A 127 -33.38 6.16 2.27
CA THR A 127 -33.55 7.40 1.49
C THR A 127 -33.50 7.11 -0.01
N LYS A 128 -34.67 6.97 -0.64
CA LYS A 128 -34.82 6.85 -2.11
C LYS A 128 -34.80 8.23 -2.78
N ARG A 129 -33.77 9.06 -2.55
CA ARG A 129 -33.64 10.35 -3.27
C ARG A 129 -32.56 10.24 -4.35
N PHE A 130 -32.98 9.80 -5.53
CA PHE A 130 -32.20 9.91 -6.75
C PHE A 130 -32.54 11.26 -7.39
N LYS A 131 -31.52 12.02 -7.79
CA LYS A 131 -31.72 13.24 -8.57
C LYS A 131 -31.85 12.81 -10.03
N LEU A 132 -33.07 12.87 -10.57
CA LEU A 132 -33.32 12.69 -12.00
C LEU A 132 -32.74 13.90 -12.74
N PHE A 133 -32.25 13.67 -13.96
CA PHE A 133 -31.69 14.72 -14.82
C PHE A 133 -32.76 15.74 -15.19
#